data_AF-Q16WH7-F1
#
_entry.id   AF-Q16WH7-F1
#
_cell.length_a   1.000
_cell.length_b   1.000
_cell.length_c   1.000
_cell.angle_alpha   90.00
_cell.angle_beta   90.00
_cell.angle_gamma   90.00
#
_symmetry.space_group_name_H-M   'P 1'
#
loop_
_entity.id
_entity.type
_entity.pdbx_description
1 polymer ?
#
loop_
_entity_poly.entity_id
_entity_poly.type
_entity_poly.pdbx_seq_one_letter_code
_entity_poly.pdbx_strand_id
1 'polypeptide(L)'
;MLLYLRYPVVFLLTLLPLKASTDSRCPANPSQTVHLPNPTDCGKFLTCVWGNTVQQSCPAGLHWNARLQVCDWPANTYCASEHVLSSTRKPPVPNCDRSHLCTIAEQMGLDCSSIVLGSSNDGSCQ
;
A
#
# COMPACT_ATOMS: atom_id res chain seq x y z
N MET A 1 19.99 46.17 27.67
CA MET A 1 18.52 46.08 27.73
C MET A 1 17.87 46.25 26.34
N LEU A 2 18.36 45.57 25.29
CA LEU A 2 17.78 45.62 23.92
C LEU A 2 17.96 44.33 23.09
N LEU A 3 18.28 43.19 23.71
CA LEU A 3 18.39 41.90 22.98
C LEU A 3 17.14 41.01 23.10
N TYR A 4 16.12 41.43 23.86
CA TYR A 4 14.84 40.72 24.04
C TYR A 4 13.79 41.03 22.96
N LEU A 5 13.97 42.06 22.14
CA LEU A 5 12.99 42.47 21.11
C LEU A 5 13.16 41.73 19.76
N ARG A 6 14.14 40.83 19.64
CA ARG A 6 14.28 39.92 18.48
C ARG A 6 13.84 38.48 18.77
N TYR A 7 13.49 38.17 20.02
CA TYR A 7 12.98 36.87 20.46
C TYR A 7 11.44 36.74 20.67
N PRO A 8 10.55 37.69 20.27
CA PRO A 8 9.11 37.46 20.45
C PRO A 8 8.46 36.58 19.36
N VAL A 9 9.22 36.19 18.31
CA VAL A 9 8.69 35.40 17.18
C VAL A 9 9.12 33.92 17.24
N VAL A 10 10.27 33.62 17.84
CA VAL A 10 10.76 32.23 17.96
C VAL A 10 9.91 31.42 18.94
N PHE A 11 9.34 32.07 19.97
CA PHE A 11 8.47 31.43 20.95
C PHE A 11 7.04 31.15 20.41
N LEU A 12 6.65 31.75 19.28
CA LEU A 12 5.37 31.48 18.60
C LEU A 12 5.46 30.32 17.60
N LEU A 13 6.66 29.88 17.20
CA LEU A 13 6.86 28.73 16.32
C LEU A 13 7.00 27.39 17.08
N THR A 14 7.11 27.41 18.41
CA THR A 14 7.22 26.20 19.23
C THR A 14 5.89 25.70 19.80
N LEU A 15 4.77 26.32 19.41
CA LEU A 15 3.41 25.83 19.68
C LEU A 15 2.82 25.05 18.50
N LEU A 16 3.65 24.32 17.73
CA LEU A 16 3.09 23.15 17.08
C LEU A 16 2.75 22.19 18.20
N PRO A 17 1.48 21.81 18.45
CA PRO A 17 1.25 20.59 19.18
C PRO A 17 2.04 19.52 18.41
N LEU A 18 3.03 18.91 19.06
CA LEU A 18 3.50 17.60 18.63
C LEU A 18 2.23 16.76 18.58
N LYS A 19 1.71 16.61 17.36
CA LYS A 19 0.42 15.99 17.11
C LYS A 19 0.67 14.52 17.37
N ALA A 20 0.58 14.15 18.65
CA ALA A 20 0.64 12.78 19.12
C ALA A 20 -0.50 12.07 18.40
N SER A 21 -0.17 11.35 17.34
CA SER A 21 -1.15 10.68 16.51
C SER A 21 -1.55 9.42 17.27
N THR A 22 -2.60 9.57 18.09
CA THR A 22 -3.26 8.48 18.77
C THR A 22 -3.99 7.66 17.72
N ASP A 23 -3.31 6.65 17.19
CA ASP A 23 -3.88 5.68 16.27
C ASP A 23 -4.58 4.60 17.10
N SER A 24 -5.86 4.36 16.83
CA SER A 24 -6.65 3.33 17.52
C SER A 24 -6.12 1.91 17.29
N ARG A 25 -5.23 1.72 16.30
CA ARG A 25 -4.54 0.46 16.03
C ARG A 25 -3.36 0.21 16.99
N CYS A 26 -2.96 1.19 17.79
CA CYS A 26 -1.93 1.00 18.80
C CYS A 26 -2.50 0.47 20.11
N PRO A 27 -1.92 -0.60 20.69
CA PRO A 27 -2.31 -1.06 22.02
C PRO A 27 -1.89 -0.05 23.09
N ALA A 28 -2.73 0.11 24.13
CA ALA A 28 -2.41 0.92 25.30
C ALA A 28 -1.36 0.25 26.21
N ASN A 29 -1.08 -1.05 26.01
CA ASN A 29 -0.09 -1.79 26.78
C ASN A 29 1.33 -1.44 26.30
N PRO A 30 2.19 -0.85 27.16
CA PRO A 30 3.55 -0.44 26.79
C PRO A 30 4.50 -1.61 26.54
N SER A 31 4.15 -2.83 26.96
CA SER A 31 5.00 -4.03 26.78
C SER A 31 4.88 -4.65 25.38
N GLN A 32 3.99 -4.13 24.53
CA GLN A 32 3.83 -4.60 23.15
C GLN A 32 4.31 -3.55 22.15
N THR A 33 5.42 -3.84 21.47
CA THR A 33 5.87 -3.06 20.32
C THR A 33 5.11 -3.53 19.09
N VAL A 34 4.29 -2.64 18.53
CA VAL A 34 3.52 -2.89 17.31
C VAL A 34 4.00 -1.94 16.22
N HIS A 35 4.22 -2.48 15.02
CA HIS A 35 4.54 -1.69 13.84
C HIS A 35 3.39 -1.75 12.83
N LEU A 36 2.94 -0.58 12.41
CA LEU A 36 1.83 -0.37 11.50
C LEU A 36 2.36 0.21 10.17
N PRO A 37 1.74 -0.14 9.04
CA PRO A 37 2.06 0.50 7.77
C PRO A 37 1.61 1.96 7.78
N ASN A 38 2.41 2.83 7.19
CA ASN A 38 2.01 4.20 6.93
C ASN A 38 1.04 4.23 5.74
N PRO A 39 -0.14 4.88 5.86
CA PRO A 39 -1.15 4.91 4.79
C PRO A 39 -0.79 5.82 3.61
N THR A 40 0.19 6.72 3.78
CA THR A 40 0.53 7.77 2.81
C THR A 40 1.89 7.53 2.16
N ASP A 41 2.84 6.93 2.87
CA ASP A 41 4.22 6.77 2.42
C ASP A 41 4.75 5.36 2.70
N CYS A 42 4.95 4.56 1.65
CA CYS A 42 5.43 3.17 1.75
C CYS A 42 6.83 3.06 2.32
N GLY A 43 7.66 4.10 2.13
CA GLY A 43 9.01 4.18 2.67
C GLY A 43 9.01 4.50 4.17
N LYS A 44 7.84 4.56 4.81
CA LYS A 44 7.69 4.84 6.23
C LYS A 44 6.76 3.83 6.90
N PHE A 45 7.01 3.62 8.18
CA PHE A 45 6.18 2.80 9.05
C PHE A 45 5.91 3.54 10.36
N LEU A 46 4.87 3.15 11.06
CA LEU A 46 4.45 3.75 12.31
C LEU A 46 4.74 2.75 13.44
N THR A 47 5.51 3.15 14.43
CA THR A 47 5.78 2.33 15.61
C THR A 47 4.95 2.83 16.77
N CYS A 48 4.20 1.93 17.41
CA CYS A 48 3.40 2.24 18.58
C CYS A 48 4.30 2.33 19.82
N VAL A 49 4.28 3.50 20.48
CA VAL A 49 4.99 3.80 21.72
C VAL A 49 3.97 4.42 22.68
N TRP A 50 3.62 3.70 23.74
CA TRP A 50 2.70 4.18 24.79
C TRP A 50 1.35 4.64 24.24
N GLY A 51 0.77 3.88 23.30
CA GLY A 51 -0.49 4.22 22.62
C GLY A 51 -0.40 5.32 21.56
N ASN A 52 0.80 5.86 21.29
CA ASN A 52 1.03 6.87 20.26
C ASN A 52 1.80 6.26 19.08
N THR A 53 1.51 6.72 17.86
CA THR A 53 2.33 6.34 16.70
C THR A 53 3.52 7.27 16.51
N VAL A 54 4.68 6.67 16.31
CA VAL A 54 5.91 7.35 15.93
C VAL A 54 6.28 6.91 14.53
N GLN A 55 6.33 7.86 13.60
CA GLN A 55 6.73 7.58 12.22
C GLN A 55 8.24 7.33 12.14
N GLN A 56 8.60 6.24 11.49
CA GLN A 56 9.97 5.82 11.20
C GLN A 56 10.11 5.64 9.69
N SER A 57 11.29 5.93 9.16
CA SER A 57 11.58 5.77 7.72
C SER A 57 12.41 4.52 7.49
N CYS A 58 12.06 3.77 6.46
CA CYS A 58 12.89 2.71 5.91
C CYS A 58 14.15 3.30 5.22
N PRO A 59 15.21 2.49 5.06
CA PRO A 59 16.34 2.86 4.20
C PRO A 59 15.88 3.24 2.79
N ALA A 60 16.67 4.08 2.12
CA ALA A 60 16.32 4.61 0.80
C ALA A 60 15.98 3.49 -0.20
N GLY A 61 14.80 3.58 -0.81
CA GLY A 61 14.31 2.64 -1.82
C GLY A 61 13.65 1.36 -1.27
N LEU A 62 13.53 1.21 0.05
CA LEU A 62 12.81 0.09 0.69
C LEU A 62 11.46 0.52 1.22
N HIS A 63 10.50 -0.40 1.18
CA HIS A 63 9.14 -0.22 1.66
C HIS A 63 8.87 -1.09 2.90
N TRP A 64 7.97 -0.64 3.75
CA TRP A 64 7.58 -1.41 4.93
C TRP A 64 6.77 -2.66 4.53
N ASN A 65 7.30 -3.84 4.85
CA ASN A 65 6.60 -5.10 4.69
C ASN A 65 5.85 -5.45 5.99
N ALA A 66 4.56 -5.14 6.04
CA ALA A 66 3.72 -5.41 7.23
C ALA A 66 3.60 -6.91 7.57
N ARG A 67 3.83 -7.82 6.61
CA ARG A 67 3.77 -9.27 6.84
C ARG A 67 5.02 -9.80 7.55
N LEU A 68 6.18 -9.31 7.13
CA LEU A 68 7.48 -9.71 7.69
C LEU A 68 7.97 -8.77 8.81
N GLN A 69 7.29 -7.65 9.02
CA GLN A 69 7.66 -6.59 9.97
C GLN A 69 9.09 -6.06 9.75
N VAL A 70 9.48 -5.90 8.47
CA VAL A 70 10.80 -5.40 8.05
C VAL A 70 10.68 -4.47 6.84
N CYS A 71 11.69 -3.66 6.58
CA CYS A 71 11.82 -2.94 5.32
C CYS A 71 12.34 -3.89 4.23
N ASP A 72 11.62 -4.00 3.12
CA ASP A 72 11.91 -4.90 2.01
C ASP A 72 11.73 -4.15 0.68
N TRP A 73 12.10 -4.77 -0.43
CA TRP A 73 11.94 -4.20 -1.75
C TRP A 73 10.46 -3.98 -2.09
N PRO A 74 10.12 -2.88 -2.79
CA PRO A 74 8.73 -2.56 -3.16
C PRO A 74 7.97 -3.74 -3.79
N ALA A 75 8.65 -4.53 -4.64
CA ALA A 75 8.10 -5.71 -5.30
C ALA A 75 7.59 -6.80 -4.34
N ASN A 76 8.11 -6.86 -3.11
CA ASN A 76 7.73 -7.81 -2.08
C ASN A 76 6.76 -7.22 -1.05
N THR A 77 6.36 -5.96 -1.22
CA THR A 77 5.47 -5.25 -0.29
C THR A 77 4.11 -4.99 -0.92
N TYR A 78 3.05 -5.11 -0.12
CA TYR A 78 1.69 -4.76 -0.53
C TYR A 78 1.38 -3.35 -0.02
N CYS A 79 1.97 -2.34 -0.65
CA CYS A 79 1.71 -0.96 -0.28
C CYS A 79 0.55 -0.37 -1.11
N ALA A 80 -0.47 0.13 -0.41
CA ALA A 80 -1.69 0.65 -1.04
C ALA A 80 -1.47 1.91 -1.89
N SER A 81 -0.43 2.72 -1.63
CA SER A 81 -0.18 3.93 -2.43
C SER A 81 0.50 3.66 -3.77
N GLU A 82 0.99 2.44 -4.02
CA GLU A 82 1.48 2.02 -5.35
C GLU A 82 0.37 1.54 -6.28
N HIS A 83 -0.87 1.42 -5.77
CA HIS A 83 -2.04 1.17 -6.59
C HIS A 83 -2.51 2.39 -7.40
N VAL A 84 -1.68 3.41 -7.59
CA VAL A 84 -1.98 4.50 -8.56
C VAL A 84 -1.03 4.46 -9.76
N LEU A 85 0.22 3.99 -9.59
CA LEU A 85 1.14 3.79 -10.73
C LEU A 85 1.27 2.32 -11.18
N SER A 86 0.96 1.35 -10.32
CA SER A 86 0.96 -0.07 -10.71
C SER A 86 -0.45 -0.67 -10.85
N SER A 87 -1.49 0.05 -10.43
CA SER A 87 -2.90 -0.38 -10.61
C SER A 87 -3.58 0.20 -11.85
N THR A 88 -2.84 0.38 -12.95
CA THR A 88 -3.49 0.34 -14.28
C THR A 88 -3.49 -1.08 -14.86
N ARG A 89 -2.81 -2.03 -14.23
CA ARG A 89 -3.11 -3.44 -14.46
C ARG A 89 -3.90 -3.99 -13.28
N LYS A 90 -5.23 -3.85 -13.40
CA LYS A 90 -6.14 -4.94 -13.00
C LYS A 90 -5.41 -6.26 -13.35
N PRO A 91 -5.28 -7.26 -12.46
CA PRO A 91 -4.78 -8.57 -12.90
C PRO A 91 -5.53 -8.88 -14.19
N PRO A 92 -4.84 -9.20 -15.31
CA PRO A 92 -5.53 -9.43 -16.56
C PRO A 92 -6.55 -10.52 -16.25
N VAL A 93 -7.83 -10.13 -16.18
CA VAL A 93 -8.92 -11.07 -16.31
C VAL A 93 -8.54 -11.82 -17.57
N PRO A 94 -8.42 -13.16 -17.54
CA PRO A 94 -8.23 -13.90 -18.78
C PRO A 94 -9.38 -13.44 -19.67
N ASN A 95 -9.04 -12.67 -20.70
CA ASN A 95 -10.02 -12.18 -21.63
C ASN A 95 -10.54 -13.46 -22.27
N CYS A 96 -11.72 -13.93 -21.88
CA CYS A 96 -12.41 -15.04 -22.55
C CYS A 96 -12.92 -14.52 -23.90
N ASP A 97 -12.02 -13.92 -24.68
CA ASP A 97 -12.34 -13.37 -25.98
C ASP A 97 -12.49 -14.57 -26.89
N ARG A 98 -13.68 -14.70 -27.46
CA ARG A 98 -13.98 -15.72 -28.45
C ARG A 98 -12.93 -15.72 -29.56
N SER A 99 -12.38 -14.56 -29.88
CA SER A 99 -11.29 -14.37 -30.83
C SER A 99 -10.03 -15.17 -30.48
N HIS A 100 -9.57 -15.15 -29.22
CA HIS A 100 -8.33 -15.83 -28.84
C HIS A 100 -8.50 -17.36 -28.79
N LEU A 101 -9.66 -17.84 -28.35
CA LEU A 101 -10.00 -19.26 -28.36
C LEU A 101 -10.22 -19.81 -29.78
N CYS A 102 -10.79 -19.00 -30.68
CA CYS A 102 -10.93 -19.40 -32.08
C CYS A 102 -9.59 -19.44 -32.82
N THR A 103 -8.65 -18.52 -32.53
CA THR A 103 -7.30 -18.63 -33.09
C THR A 103 -6.61 -19.93 -32.71
N ILE A 104 -6.78 -20.40 -31.46
CA ILE A 104 -6.21 -21.68 -31.01
C ILE A 104 -6.94 -22.87 -31.67
N ALA A 105 -8.26 -22.83 -31.75
CA ALA A 105 -9.07 -23.89 -32.36
C ALA A 105 -8.79 -24.06 -33.86
N GLU A 106 -8.64 -22.95 -34.59
CA GLU A 106 -8.28 -22.96 -36.02
C GLU A 106 -6.87 -23.55 -36.23
N GLN A 107 -5.93 -23.29 -35.32
CA GLN A 107 -4.60 -23.91 -35.34
C GLN A 107 -4.66 -25.44 -35.14
N MET A 108 -5.74 -25.93 -34.53
CA MET A 108 -6.03 -27.34 -34.30
C MET A 108 -7.04 -27.93 -35.33
N GLY A 109 -7.47 -27.15 -36.33
CA GLY A 109 -8.40 -27.58 -37.37
C GLY A 109 -9.86 -27.73 -36.92
N LEU A 110 -10.25 -27.06 -35.84
CA LEU A 110 -11.61 -27.08 -35.28
C LEU A 110 -12.39 -25.83 -35.66
N ASP A 111 -13.69 -25.97 -35.94
CA ASP A 111 -14.55 -24.86 -36.33
C ASP A 111 -14.92 -23.96 -35.13
N CYS A 112 -14.65 -22.67 -35.27
CA CYS A 112 -14.87 -21.64 -34.25
C CYS A 112 -16.34 -21.58 -33.76
N SER A 113 -17.32 -22.03 -34.56
CA SER A 113 -18.74 -22.01 -34.20
C SER A 113 -19.10 -23.03 -33.11
N SER A 114 -18.25 -24.04 -32.91
CA SER A 114 -18.46 -25.10 -31.91
C SER A 114 -17.97 -24.74 -30.49
N ILE A 115 -17.29 -23.60 -30.33
CA ILE A 115 -16.84 -23.10 -29.02
C ILE A 115 -18.02 -22.44 -28.31
N VAL A 116 -18.55 -23.09 -27.27
CA VAL A 116 -19.58 -22.51 -26.38
C VAL A 116 -18.88 -21.92 -25.17
N LEU A 117 -18.84 -20.58 -25.07
CA LEU A 117 -18.33 -19.90 -23.88
C LEU A 117 -19.39 -19.99 -22.78
N GLY A 118 -19.10 -20.69 -21.69
CA GLY A 118 -19.91 -20.61 -20.48
C GLY A 118 -19.73 -19.24 -19.83
N SER A 119 -20.75 -18.40 -19.85
CA SER A 119 -20.75 -17.15 -19.09
C SER A 119 -20.97 -17.45 -17.62
N SER A 120 -19.91 -17.85 -16.91
CA SER A 120 -19.95 -17.86 -15.44
C SER A 120 -19.71 -16.43 -14.94
N ASN A 121 -20.65 -15.92 -14.14
CA ASN A 121 -20.67 -14.55 -13.63
C ASN A 121 -19.54 -14.27 -12.60
N ASP A 122 -18.66 -15.23 -12.36
CA ASP A 122 -17.51 -15.18 -11.46
C ASP A 122 -16.19 -14.85 -12.19
N GLY A 123 -16.20 -14.73 -13.53
CA GLY A 123 -15.01 -14.38 -14.32
C GLY A 123 -14.04 -15.54 -14.55
N SER A 124 -14.49 -16.79 -14.33
CA SER A 124 -13.72 -18.00 -14.65
C SER A 124 -14.16 -18.55 -16.02
N CYS A 125 -13.25 -18.71 -17.00
CA CYS A 125 -13.56 -19.47 -18.23
C CYS A 125 -13.52 -20.97 -17.86
N GLN A 126 -14.65 -21.67 -17.93
CA GLN A 126 -14.75 -23.13 -17.75
C GLN A 126 -14.92 -23.84 -19.08
#